data_AF-A0A528CG83-F1
#
_entry.id   AF-A0A528CG83-F1
#
_cell.length_a   1.000
_cell.length_b   1.000
_cell.length_c   1.000
_cell.angle_alpha   90.00
_cell.angle_beta   90.00
_cell.angle_gamma   90.00
#
_symmetry.space_group_name_H-M   'P 1'
#
loop_
_entity.id
_entity.type
_entity.pdbx_description
1 polymer ?
#
loop_
_entity_poly.entity_id
_entity_poly.type
_entity_poly.pdbx_seq_one_letter_code
_entity_poly.pdbx_strand_id
1 'polypeptide(L)' 'RTLLDLLARSEMIPVLAPVAPGRDGHTYNINADTFAGAIAGACQATRLLFLTDVPGVLDKNKKLIDELTVAEA' A
#
# COMPACT_ATOMS: atom_id res chain seq x y z
N ARG A 1 -0.48 12.90 16.62
CA ARG A 1 -0.60 13.16 15.16
C ARG A 1 0.68 12.67 14.52
N THR A 2 0.58 11.83 13.49
CA THR A 2 1.76 11.27 12.81
C THR A 2 2.39 12.32 11.90
N LEU A 3 3.64 12.10 11.45
CA LEU A 3 4.30 12.97 10.47
C LEU A 3 3.50 13.05 9.16
N LEU A 4 2.93 11.93 8.71
CA LEU A 4 2.13 11.86 7.50
C LEU A 4 0.86 12.73 7.59
N ASP A 5 0.21 12.78 8.75
CA ASP A 5 -0.95 13.66 8.97
C ASP A 5 -0.59 15.14 8.80
N LEU A 6 0.60 15.54 9.23
CA LEU A 6 1.07 16.92 9.13
C LEU A 6 1.38 17.30 7.68
N LEU A 7 2.05 16.41 6.94
CA LEU A 7 2.36 16.61 5.52
C LEU A 7 1.09 16.69 4.68
N ALA A 8 0.14 15.79 4.89
CA ALA A 8 -1.12 15.76 4.15
C ALA A 8 -1.96 17.03 4.36
N ARG A 9 -1.94 17.62 5.57
CA ARG A 9 -2.65 18.88 5.86
C ARG A 9 -1.97 20.13 5.28
N SER A 10 -0.69 20.02 4.92
CA SER A 10 0.12 21.11 4.38
C SER A 10 0.11 21.13 2.85
N GLU A 11 -0.87 20.48 2.22
CA GLU A 11 -0.99 20.34 0.76
C GLU A 11 0.24 19.67 0.10
N MET A 12 1.00 18.88 0.87
CA MET A 12 2.14 18.13 0.38
C MET A 12 1.74 16.72 -0.02
N ILE A 13 2.38 16.19 -1.06
CA ILE A 13 2.26 14.79 -1.47
C ILE A 13 3.49 14.04 -0.94
N PRO A 14 3.36 13.25 0.14
CA PRO A 14 4.49 12.49 0.66
C PRO A 14 4.87 11.37 -0.31
N VAL A 15 6.15 11.34 -0.70
CA VAL A 15 6.74 10.25 -1.51
C VAL A 15 7.67 9.45 -0.61
N LEU A 16 7.39 8.16 -0.44
CA LEU A 16 8.05 7.29 0.53
C LEU A 16 8.77 6.16 -0.20
N ALA A 17 10.02 5.89 0.16
CA ALA A 17 10.74 4.69 -0.27
C ALA A 17 10.40 3.51 0.67
N PRO A 18 10.21 2.28 0.15
CA PRO A 18 9.81 1.12 0.96
C PRO A 18 11.01 0.49 1.69
N VAL A 19 11.66 1.28 2.54
CA VAL A 19 12.77 0.87 3.40
C VAL A 19 12.47 1.22 4.84
N ALA A 20 12.88 0.35 5.77
CA ALA A 20 12.74 0.64 7.20
C ALA A 20 13.85 0.00 8.04
N PRO A 21 14.19 0.59 9.20
CA PRO A 21 15.13 -0.01 10.13
C PRO A 21 14.51 -1.23 10.85
N GLY A 22 15.30 -2.30 10.99
CA GLY A 22 15.04 -3.41 11.89
C GLY A 22 15.39 -3.07 13.33
N ARG A 23 14.99 -3.94 14.26
CA ARG A 23 15.29 -3.79 15.70
C ARG A 23 16.78 -3.90 16.02
N ASP A 24 17.55 -4.47 15.11
CA ASP A 24 19.01 -4.62 15.13
C ASP A 24 19.75 -3.39 14.57
N GLY A 25 19.04 -2.38 14.09
CA GLY A 25 19.62 -1.17 13.52
C GLY A 25 20.01 -1.28 12.04
N HIS A 26 19.81 -2.44 11.40
CA HIS A 26 20.02 -2.59 9.96
C HIS A 26 18.83 -2.04 9.16
N THR A 27 19.07 -1.57 7.94
CA THR A 27 18.00 -1.13 7.03
C THR A 27 17.58 -2.28 6.12
N TYR A 28 16.28 -2.49 6.00
CA TYR A 28 15.69 -3.54 5.18
C TYR A 28 14.91 -2.96 4.01
N ASN A 29 15.00 -3.65 2.88
CA ASN A 29 14.12 -3.42 1.74
C ASN A 29 12.81 -4.19 1.97
N ILE A 30 11.69 -3.48 2.00
CA ILE A 30 10.37 -4.04 2.27
C ILE A 30 9.63 -4.15 0.94
N ASN A 31 8.82 -5.21 0.77
CA ASN A 31 7.89 -5.28 -0.36
C ASN A 31 6.97 -4.04 -0.36
N ALA A 32 6.89 -3.33 -1.48
CA ALA A 32 6.17 -2.06 -1.58
C ALA A 32 4.68 -2.19 -1.28
N ASP A 33 4.05 -3.29 -1.67
CA ASP A 33 2.62 -3.49 -1.45
C ASP A 33 2.31 -3.66 0.03
N THR A 34 3.13 -4.45 0.73
CA THR A 34 3.06 -4.64 2.18
C THR A 34 3.32 -3.31 2.92
N PHE A 35 4.32 -2.55 2.46
CA PHE A 35 4.67 -1.25 3.02
C PHE A 35 3.50 -0.24 2.87
N ALA A 36 2.93 -0.14 1.67
CA ALA A 36 1.79 0.72 1.39
C ALA A 36 0.54 0.28 2.16
N GLY A 37 0.28 -1.02 2.26
CA GLY A 37 -0.84 -1.58 3.04
C GLY A 37 -0.76 -1.23 4.52
N ALA A 38 0.43 -1.35 5.13
CA ALA A 38 0.63 -0.97 6.53
C ALA A 38 0.41 0.53 6.77
N ILE A 39 0.91 1.38 5.87
CA ILE A 39 0.72 2.84 5.95
C ILE A 39 -0.76 3.20 5.76
N ALA A 40 -1.43 2.62 4.77
CA ALA A 40 -2.84 2.87 4.50
C ALA A 40 -3.72 2.48 5.70
N GLY A 41 -3.45 1.31 6.31
CA GLY A 41 -4.13 0.87 7.53
C GLY A 41 -3.87 1.82 8.71
N ALA A 42 -2.62 2.24 8.93
CA ALA A 42 -2.27 3.16 10.01
C ALA A 42 -2.86 4.57 9.82
N CYS A 43 -2.99 5.03 8.58
CA CYS A 43 -3.59 6.33 8.24
C CYS A 43 -5.12 6.28 8.10
N GLN A 44 -5.73 5.10 8.24
CA GLN A 44 -7.15 4.88 7.99
C GLN A 44 -7.58 5.40 6.61
N ALA A 45 -6.76 5.14 5.59
CA ALA A 45 -7.00 5.60 4.24
C ALA A 45 -8.32 5.01 3.70
N THR A 46 -9.12 5.85 3.02
CA THR A 46 -10.40 5.40 2.42
C THR A 46 -10.19 4.42 1.27
N ARG A 47 -9.02 4.46 0.62
CA ARG A 47 -8.64 3.63 -0.53
C ARG A 47 -7.14 3.36 -0.48
N LEU A 48 -6.75 2.17 -0.94
CA LEU A 48 -5.37 1.80 -1.29
C LEU A 48 -5.40 1.40 -2.76
N LEU A 49 -4.56 2.03 -3.57
CA LEU A 49 -4.50 1.82 -5.02
C LEU A 49 -3.14 1.22 -5.35
N PHE A 50 -3.14 0.01 -5.94
CA PHE A 50 -1.95 -0.60 -6.49
C PHE A 50 -1.88 -0.31 -7.98
N LEU A 51 -0.71 0.17 -8.43
CA LEU A 51 -0.42 0.32 -9.85
C LEU A 51 0.38 -0.90 -10.29
N THR A 52 -0.10 -1.59 -11.31
CA THR A 52 0.50 -2.81 -11.82
C THR A 52 0.49 -2.80 -13.35
N ASP A 53 1.33 -3.64 -13.95
CA ASP A 53 1.45 -3.84 -15.38
C ASP A 53 0.53 -4.95 -15.92
N VAL A 54 -0.24 -5.61 -15.06
CA VAL A 54 -1.28 -6.57 -15.44
C VAL A 54 -2.69 -5.96 -15.34
N PRO A 55 -3.70 -6.50 -16.05
CA PRO A 55 -5.06 -5.95 -16.03
C PRO A 55 -5.75 -5.96 -14.66
N GLY A 56 -5.28 -6.77 -13.71
CA GLY A 56 -5.87 -6.96 -12.39
C GLY A 56 -5.89 -8.44 -12.00
N VAL A 57 -6.76 -8.80 -11.06
CA VAL A 57 -6.95 -10.19 -10.64
C VAL A 57 -7.79 -10.93 -11.70
N LEU A 58 -7.33 -12.10 -12.12
CA LEU A 58 -8.01 -12.94 -13.12
C LEU A 58 -8.62 -14.17 -12.46
N ASP A 59 -9.78 -14.61 -12.95
CA ASP A 59 -10.39 -15.88 -12.56
C ASP A 59 -9.66 -17.10 -13.16
N LYS A 60 -10.13 -18.30 -12.83
CA LYS A 60 -9.57 -19.57 -13.35
C LYS A 60 -9.63 -19.70 -14.88
N ASN A 61 -10.53 -18.96 -15.53
CA ASN A 61 -10.70 -18.92 -16.98
C ASN A 61 -9.95 -17.73 -17.63
N LYS A 62 -9.09 -17.03 -16.87
CA LYS A 62 -8.33 -15.84 -17.28
C LYS A 62 -9.19 -14.62 -17.62
N LYS A 63 -10.40 -14.53 -17.08
CA LYS A 63 -11.25 -13.34 -17.20
C LYS A 63 -10.95 -12.38 -16.05
N LEU A 64 -10.93 -11.09 -16.33
CA LEU A 64 -10.77 -10.05 -15.30
C LEU A 64 -11.93 -10.11 -14.30
N ILE A 65 -11.59 -10.03 -13.01
CA ILE A 65 -12.53 -9.84 -11.92
C ILE A 65 -12.58 -8.35 -11.58
N ASP A 66 -13.73 -7.72 -11.83
CA ASP A 66 -13.91 -6.28 -11.64
C ASP A 66 -14.04 -5.88 -10.15
N GLU A 67 -14.64 -6.76 -9.34
CA GLU A 67 -14.83 -6.57 -7.90
C GLU A 67 -14.69 -7.91 -7.18
N LEU A 68 -14.03 -7.88 -6.01
CA LEU A 68 -13.77 -9.06 -5.19
C LEU A 68 -13.97 -8.69 -3.73
N THR A 69 -14.76 -9.46 -3.00
CA THR A 69 -14.89 -9.33 -1.55
C THR A 69 -13.71 -9.98 -0.84
N VAL A 70 -13.50 -9.65 0.43
CA VAL A 70 -12.45 -10.27 1.26
C VAL A 70 -12.62 -11.79 1.38
N ALA A 71 -13.84 -12.30 1.30
CA ALA A 71 -14.11 -13.75 1.37
C ALA A 71 -13.80 -14.49 0.06
N GLU A 72 -13.74 -13.77 -1.06
CA GLU A 72 -13.45 -14.33 -2.38
C GLU A 72 -11.97 -14.21 -2.75
N ALA A 73 -11.21 -13.37 -2.04
CA ALA A 73 -9.76 -13.19 -2.16
C ALA A 73 -8.97 -14.32 -1.47
#